data_AF-A0A9Q0LEI9-F1
#
_entry.id   AF-A0A9Q0LEI9-F1
#
_cell.length_a   1.000
_cell.length_b   1.000
_cell.length_c   1.000
_cell.angle_alpha   90.00
_cell.angle_beta   90.00
_cell.angle_gamma   90.00
#
_symmetry.space_group_name_H-M   'P 1'
#
loop_
_entity.id
_entity.type
_entity.pdbx_description
1 polymer ?
#
loop_
_entity_poly.entity_id
_entity_poly.type
_entity_poly.pdbx_seq_one_letter_code
_entity_poly.pdbx_strand_id
1 'polypeptide(L)'
;MELILMQKTNKMRNTFTFCLSRNEIEIVKLLVENGADINAKTNENKTPLHFACEKNTKEVIEYLISNGVDINAKTNDNETPLHFACQKFKTDINAKTNENETPLHFACDNSSKEVIEYLISNGADINAKTNENETPLHFACQKNSKEVIEYLISKGADVNAKTKQK
;
A
#
# COMPACT_ATOMS: atom_id res chain seq x y z
N MET A 1 41.78 -18.17 10.28
CA MET A 1 41.03 -17.32 9.33
C MET A 1 39.61 -17.86 9.29
N GLU A 2 38.85 -17.55 10.35
CA GLU A 2 37.51 -18.10 10.63
C GLU A 2 36.43 -17.32 9.87
N LEU A 3 36.21 -17.65 8.59
CA LEU A 3 35.14 -17.07 7.77
C LEU A 3 33.91 -18.00 7.62
N ILE A 4 33.78 -19.04 8.46
CA ILE A 4 32.71 -20.05 8.37
C ILE A 4 31.56 -19.81 9.38
N LEU A 5 31.55 -18.71 10.15
CA LEU A 5 30.61 -18.57 11.28
C LEU A 5 29.27 -17.86 11.01
N MET A 6 28.89 -17.52 9.77
CA MET A 6 27.56 -16.92 9.53
C MET A 6 26.42 -17.93 9.28
N GLN A 7 26.66 -19.24 9.39
CA GLN A 7 25.59 -20.24 9.14
C GLN A 7 24.65 -20.52 10.32
N LYS A 8 24.80 -19.93 11.51
CA LYS A 8 24.01 -20.36 12.68
C LYS A 8 23.45 -19.31 13.64
N THR A 9 23.40 -18.03 13.30
CA THR A 9 22.76 -17.03 14.18
C THR A 9 21.36 -16.63 13.71
N ASN A 10 20.40 -17.46 14.12
CA ASN A 10 19.15 -17.04 14.73
C ASN A 10 18.24 -16.05 13.95
N LYS A 11 17.37 -16.59 13.09
CA LYS A 11 15.90 -16.34 13.04
C LYS A 11 15.34 -14.91 13.14
N MET A 12 16.14 -13.88 12.84
CA MET A 12 15.79 -12.45 12.83
C MET A 12 16.40 -11.82 11.57
N ARG A 13 15.79 -10.77 11.01
CA ARG A 13 16.21 -10.03 9.78
C ARG A 13 17.71 -10.17 9.49
N ASN A 14 18.08 -11.05 8.55
CA ASN A 14 19.47 -11.19 8.15
C ASN A 14 19.88 -9.98 7.29
N THR A 15 21.20 -9.72 7.18
CA THR A 15 21.76 -8.62 6.38
C THR A 15 21.16 -8.57 4.97
N PHE A 16 20.92 -9.74 4.38
CA PHE A 16 20.31 -9.88 3.06
C PHE A 16 18.92 -9.22 2.99
N THR A 17 17.99 -9.59 3.88
CA THR A 17 16.64 -8.99 3.93
C THR A 17 16.64 -7.50 4.30
N PHE A 18 17.65 -7.02 5.04
CA PHE A 18 17.78 -5.60 5.37
C PHE A 18 18.10 -4.75 4.13
N CYS A 19 19.02 -5.21 3.28
CA CYS A 19 19.42 -4.51 2.06
C CYS A 19 18.30 -4.40 1.00
N LEU A 20 17.33 -5.33 1.01
CA LEU A 20 16.15 -5.27 0.15
C LEU A 20 15.28 -4.02 0.39
N SER A 21 15.43 -3.36 1.55
CA SER A 21 14.62 -2.20 1.94
C SER A 21 15.07 -0.85 1.36
N ARG A 22 16.25 -0.79 0.73
CA ARG A 22 16.86 0.48 0.28
C ARG A 22 17.05 0.61 -1.23
N ASN A 23 16.54 -0.34 -2.01
CA ASN A 23 16.78 -0.46 -3.46
C ASN A 23 18.27 -0.52 -3.85
N GLU A 24 19.14 -0.99 -2.95
CA GLU A 24 20.58 -1.08 -3.16
C GLU A 24 20.92 -2.39 -3.89
N ILE A 25 20.49 -2.49 -5.16
CA ILE A 25 20.64 -3.70 -6.00
C ILE A 25 22.07 -4.22 -6.05
N GLU A 26 23.07 -3.33 -6.03
CA GLU A 26 24.49 -3.69 -6.04
C GLU A 26 24.88 -4.48 -4.79
N ILE A 27 24.36 -4.11 -3.61
CA ILE A 27 24.62 -4.85 -2.37
C ILE A 27 23.88 -6.18 -2.39
N VAL A 28 22.64 -6.23 -2.90
CA VAL A 28 21.89 -7.48 -3.04
C VAL A 28 22.66 -8.47 -3.92
N LYS A 29 23.16 -8.03 -5.08
CA LYS A 29 24.00 -8.84 -5.97
C LYS A 29 25.27 -9.32 -5.28
N LEU A 30 26.01 -8.40 -4.64
CA LEU A 30 27.24 -8.72 -3.92
C LEU A 30 27.02 -9.79 -2.83
N LEU A 31 25.92 -9.70 -2.09
CA LEU A 31 25.59 -10.69 -1.05
C LEU A 31 25.27 -12.06 -1.65
N VAL A 32 24.49 -12.13 -2.75
CA VAL A 32 24.19 -13.39 -3.44
C VAL A 32 25.47 -14.01 -4.02
N GLU A 33 26.34 -13.21 -4.64
CA GLU A 33 27.65 -13.65 -5.15
C GLU A 33 28.55 -14.21 -4.03
N ASN A 34 28.39 -13.73 -2.80
CA ASN A 34 29.10 -14.22 -1.61
C ASN A 34 28.33 -15.32 -0.85
N GLY A 35 27.33 -15.94 -1.48
CA GLY A 35 26.64 -17.12 -0.95
C GLY A 35 25.49 -16.84 -0.01
N ALA A 36 24.92 -15.63 0.00
CA ALA A 36 23.66 -15.37 0.68
C ALA A 36 22.54 -16.25 0.10
N ASP A 37 21.75 -16.86 0.97
CA ASP A 37 20.61 -17.69 0.57
C ASP A 37 19.46 -16.79 0.06
N ILE A 38 19.29 -16.79 -1.26
CA ILE A 38 18.23 -16.04 -1.96
C ILE A 38 16.82 -16.55 -1.65
N ASN A 39 16.69 -17.77 -1.12
CA ASN A 39 15.44 -18.40 -0.71
C ASN A 39 15.26 -18.43 0.82
N ALA A 40 16.09 -17.69 1.57
CA ALA A 40 16.04 -17.67 3.02
C ALA A 40 14.61 -17.38 3.52
N LYS A 41 14.17 -18.08 4.57
CA LYS A 41 12.85 -17.87 5.18
C LYS A 41 12.97 -17.35 6.60
N THR A 42 12.12 -16.40 6.97
CA THR A 42 11.95 -15.99 8.38
C THR A 42 11.07 -17.01 9.13
N ASN A 43 10.86 -16.79 10.44
CA ASN A 43 9.91 -17.59 11.23
C ASN A 43 8.45 -17.49 10.74
N GLU A 44 8.12 -16.43 9.99
CA GLU A 44 6.82 -16.21 9.37
C GLU A 44 6.74 -16.81 7.95
N ASN A 45 7.75 -17.58 7.53
CA ASN A 45 7.92 -18.07 6.17
C ASN A 45 8.03 -16.97 5.10
N LYS A 46 8.36 -15.73 5.49
CA LYS A 46 8.63 -14.65 4.53
C LYS A 46 9.97 -14.88 3.85
N THR A 47 9.98 -14.78 2.53
CA THR A 47 11.18 -14.84 1.67
C THR A 47 11.69 -13.44 1.31
N PRO A 48 12.93 -13.31 0.81
CA PRO A 48 13.43 -12.08 0.19
C PRO A 48 12.45 -11.43 -0.79
N LEU A 49 11.76 -12.23 -1.61
CA LEU A 49 10.79 -11.70 -2.57
C LEU A 49 9.58 -11.03 -1.89
N HIS A 50 9.10 -11.53 -0.73
CA HIS A 50 8.05 -10.86 0.04
C HIS A 50 8.48 -9.45 0.47
N PHE A 51 9.70 -9.30 0.99
CA PHE A 51 10.24 -8.01 1.42
C PHE A 51 10.46 -7.05 0.24
N ALA A 52 10.99 -7.55 -0.88
CA ALA A 52 11.18 -6.73 -2.08
C ALA A 52 9.84 -6.20 -2.63
N CYS A 53 8.80 -7.05 -2.65
CA CYS A 53 7.44 -6.67 -3.02
C CYS A 53 6.82 -5.64 -2.05
N GLU A 54 6.94 -5.85 -0.73
CA GLU A 54 6.48 -4.89 0.29
C GLU A 54 7.10 -3.49 0.10
N LYS A 55 8.39 -3.44 -0.26
CA LYS A 55 9.14 -2.19 -0.42
C LYS A 55 9.02 -1.58 -1.81
N ASN A 56 8.48 -2.31 -2.79
CA ASN A 56 8.36 -1.92 -4.18
C ASN A 56 9.73 -1.60 -4.84
N THR A 57 10.72 -2.47 -4.62
CA THR A 57 12.08 -2.33 -5.17
C THR A 57 12.19 -3.08 -6.50
N LYS A 58 11.79 -2.42 -7.60
CA LYS A 58 11.63 -3.05 -8.93
C LYS A 58 12.88 -3.82 -9.38
N GLU A 59 14.05 -3.20 -9.34
CA GLU A 59 15.30 -3.82 -9.81
C GLU A 59 15.67 -5.05 -8.99
N VAL A 60 15.39 -5.01 -7.69
CA VAL A 60 15.59 -6.14 -6.77
C VAL A 60 14.58 -7.26 -7.05
N ILE A 61 13.31 -6.94 -7.28
CA ILE A 61 12.28 -7.92 -7.65
C ILE A 61 12.68 -8.64 -8.96
N GLU A 62 13.05 -7.90 -9.99
CA GLU A 62 13.49 -8.46 -11.28
C GLU A 62 14.73 -9.35 -11.13
N TYR A 63 15.70 -8.92 -10.32
CA TYR A 63 16.89 -9.72 -10.03
C TYR A 63 16.55 -11.01 -9.28
N LEU A 64 15.71 -10.96 -8.23
CA LEU A 64 15.30 -12.16 -7.50
C LEU A 64 14.55 -13.15 -8.41
N ILE A 65 13.62 -12.66 -9.24
CA ILE A 65 12.88 -13.48 -10.21
C ILE A 65 13.81 -14.12 -11.23
N SER A 66 14.79 -13.38 -11.76
CA SER A 66 15.75 -13.93 -12.73
C SER A 66 16.66 -15.01 -12.15
N ASN A 67 16.80 -15.08 -10.82
CA ASN A 67 17.50 -16.15 -10.11
C ASN A 67 16.59 -17.34 -9.72
N GLY A 68 15.35 -17.40 -10.21
CA GLY A 68 14.49 -18.57 -10.09
C GLY A 68 13.88 -18.81 -8.70
N VAL A 69 13.71 -17.75 -7.91
CA VAL A 69 12.96 -17.84 -6.63
C VAL A 69 11.50 -18.26 -6.86
N ASP A 70 10.88 -18.90 -5.88
CA ASP A 70 9.45 -19.21 -5.91
C ASP A 70 8.60 -17.93 -5.75
N ILE A 71 8.02 -17.48 -6.87
CA ILE A 71 7.16 -16.29 -6.91
C ILE A 71 5.85 -16.44 -6.14
N ASN A 72 5.44 -17.67 -5.83
CA ASN A 72 4.20 -18.01 -5.14
C ASN A 72 4.45 -18.54 -3.73
N ALA A 73 5.66 -18.37 -3.19
CA ALA A 73 6.00 -18.76 -1.83
C ALA A 73 4.96 -18.19 -0.84
N LYS A 74 4.50 -19.00 0.12
CA LYS A 74 3.48 -18.58 1.10
C LYS A 74 4.07 -18.38 2.48
N THR A 75 3.63 -17.32 3.17
CA THR A 75 3.84 -17.12 4.61
C THR A 75 3.00 -18.10 5.44
N ASN A 76 3.15 -18.07 6.77
CA ASN A 76 2.28 -18.82 7.69
C ASN A 76 0.79 -18.45 7.55
N ASP A 77 0.49 -17.23 7.07
CA ASP A 77 -0.86 -16.70 6.87
C ASP A 77 -1.38 -16.91 5.43
N ASN A 78 -0.71 -17.76 4.64
CA ASN A 78 -0.99 -18.00 3.22
C ASN A 78 -0.85 -16.78 2.30
N GLU A 79 -0.20 -15.71 2.75
CA GLU A 79 0.10 -14.55 1.91
C GLU A 79 1.27 -14.85 0.98
N THR A 80 1.18 -14.39 -0.26
CA THR A 80 2.24 -14.51 -1.29
C THR A 80 2.99 -13.18 -1.45
N PRO A 81 4.15 -13.12 -2.14
CA PRO A 81 4.82 -11.86 -2.41
C PRO A 81 3.91 -10.82 -3.08
N LEU A 82 2.99 -11.26 -3.95
CA LEU A 82 2.00 -10.39 -4.56
C LEU A 82 1.06 -9.75 -3.52
N HIS A 83 0.64 -10.48 -2.48
CA HIS A 83 -0.16 -9.89 -1.38
C HIS A 83 0.60 -8.74 -0.70
N PHE A 84 1.92 -8.85 -0.53
CA PHE A 84 2.77 -7.81 0.05
C PHE A 84 2.96 -6.61 -0.89
N ALA A 85 3.09 -6.84 -2.19
CA ALA A 85 3.06 -5.76 -3.18
C ALA A 85 1.72 -5.00 -3.09
N CYS A 86 0.61 -5.73 -2.98
CA CYS A 86 -0.74 -5.20 -2.82
C CYS A 86 -0.99 -4.51 -1.46
N GLN A 87 -0.33 -4.91 -0.37
CA GLN A 87 -0.49 -4.28 0.94
C GLN A 87 -0.11 -2.80 0.93
N LYS A 88 0.90 -2.38 0.15
CA LYS A 88 1.25 -0.96 0.00
C LYS A 88 0.20 -0.17 -0.80
N PHE A 89 -0.63 -0.87 -1.58
CA PHE A 89 -1.82 -0.33 -2.24
C PHE A 89 -3.07 -0.37 -1.36
N LYS A 90 -3.00 -0.86 -0.10
CA LYS A 90 -3.90 -0.39 0.96
C LYS A 90 -3.49 1.03 1.34
N THR A 91 -3.63 1.96 0.41
CA THR A 91 -3.69 3.39 0.73
C THR A 91 -4.76 3.56 1.78
N ASP A 92 -4.48 4.30 2.85
CA ASP A 92 -5.52 4.71 3.78
C ASP A 92 -6.64 5.37 2.96
N ILE A 93 -7.79 4.70 2.89
CA ILE A 93 -8.94 5.12 2.08
C ILE A 93 -9.45 6.51 2.51
N ASN A 94 -9.07 6.91 3.73
CA ASN A 94 -9.36 8.17 4.38
C ASN A 94 -8.11 9.04 4.61
N ALA A 95 -7.01 8.79 3.90
CA ALA A 95 -5.80 9.62 3.97
C ALA A 95 -6.15 11.09 3.79
N LYS A 96 -5.56 11.96 4.60
CA LYS A 96 -5.88 13.40 4.60
C LYS A 96 -4.74 14.25 4.07
N THR A 97 -5.06 15.28 3.29
CA THR A 97 -4.14 16.36 2.95
C THR A 97 -3.97 17.33 4.13
N ASN A 98 -3.13 18.35 3.98
CA ASN A 98 -3.02 19.44 4.97
C ASN A 98 -4.33 20.23 5.13
N GLU A 99 -5.24 20.14 4.16
CA GLU A 99 -6.57 20.76 4.18
C GLU A 99 -7.66 19.83 4.73
N ASN A 100 -7.27 18.66 5.24
CA ASN A 100 -8.15 17.57 5.67
C ASN A 100 -9.05 16.99 4.56
N GLU A 101 -8.67 17.17 3.30
CA GLU A 101 -9.35 16.53 2.17
C GLU A 101 -8.95 15.06 2.07
N THR A 102 -9.92 14.21 1.72
CA THR A 102 -9.75 12.77 1.54
C THR A 102 -9.83 12.40 0.06
N PRO A 103 -9.39 11.19 -0.37
CA PRO A 103 -9.60 10.70 -1.72
C PRO A 103 -11.06 10.84 -2.21
N LEU A 104 -12.03 10.69 -1.30
CA LEU A 104 -13.45 10.84 -1.64
C LEU A 104 -13.86 12.28 -1.98
N HIS A 105 -13.24 13.30 -1.37
CA HIS A 105 -13.44 14.70 -1.76
C HIS A 105 -12.99 14.93 -3.21
N PHE A 106 -11.77 14.50 -3.54
CA PHE A 106 -11.23 14.63 -4.91
C PHE A 106 -12.06 13.84 -5.94
N ALA A 107 -12.54 12.65 -5.59
CA ALA A 107 -13.38 11.87 -6.49
C ALA A 107 -14.72 12.58 -6.78
N CYS A 108 -15.31 13.23 -5.78
CA CYS A 108 -16.52 14.04 -5.94
C CYS A 108 -16.26 15.31 -6.75
N ASP A 109 -15.11 15.98 -6.55
CA ASP A 109 -14.68 17.14 -7.32
C ASP A 109 -14.53 16.85 -8.83
N ASN A 110 -14.09 15.63 -9.15
CA ASN A 110 -13.94 15.15 -10.53
C ASN A 110 -15.21 14.48 -11.07
N SER A 111 -16.25 14.30 -10.25
CA SER A 111 -17.49 13.60 -10.59
C SER A 111 -17.28 12.16 -11.12
N SER A 112 -16.23 11.48 -10.67
CA SER A 112 -15.87 10.13 -11.13
C SER A 112 -16.64 9.06 -10.33
N LYS A 113 -17.84 8.68 -10.80
CA LYS A 113 -18.72 7.76 -10.08
C LYS A 113 -18.07 6.41 -9.75
N GLU A 114 -17.33 5.82 -10.68
CA GLU A 114 -16.67 4.51 -10.48
C GLU A 114 -15.65 4.57 -9.34
N VAL A 115 -14.91 5.68 -9.24
CA VAL A 115 -13.94 5.91 -8.15
C VAL A 115 -14.68 6.11 -6.83
N ILE A 116 -15.77 6.86 -6.82
CA ILE A 116 -16.61 7.09 -5.64
C ILE A 116 -17.19 5.76 -5.12
N GLU A 117 -17.69 4.91 -6.01
CA GLU A 117 -18.20 3.57 -5.68
C GLU A 117 -17.11 2.68 -5.06
N TYR A 118 -15.92 2.67 -5.67
CA TYR A 118 -14.77 1.95 -5.14
C TYR A 118 -14.37 2.46 -3.75
N LEU A 119 -14.26 3.77 -3.56
CA LEU A 119 -13.83 4.36 -2.29
C LEU A 119 -14.83 4.04 -1.16
N ILE A 120 -16.14 4.19 -1.42
CA ILE A 120 -17.18 3.91 -0.43
C ILE A 120 -17.26 2.41 -0.10
N SER A 121 -17.17 1.53 -1.09
CA SER A 121 -17.16 0.07 -0.86
C SER A 121 -15.93 -0.40 -0.06
N ASN A 122 -14.84 0.37 -0.09
CA ASN A 122 -13.63 0.12 0.69
C ASN A 122 -13.56 0.90 2.02
N GLY A 123 -14.66 1.52 2.45
CA GLY A 123 -14.76 2.13 3.78
C GLY A 123 -14.34 3.60 3.86
N ALA A 124 -14.40 4.34 2.75
CA ALA A 124 -14.28 5.80 2.81
C ALA A 124 -15.38 6.42 3.69
N ASP A 125 -14.99 7.36 4.55
CA ASP A 125 -15.92 8.15 5.35
C ASP A 125 -16.67 9.13 4.45
N ILE A 126 -17.94 8.79 4.19
CA ILE A 126 -18.84 9.57 3.33
C ILE A 126 -19.10 10.99 3.85
N ASN A 127 -18.88 11.22 5.15
CA ASN A 127 -19.11 12.50 5.82
C ASN A 127 -17.81 13.11 6.35
N ALA A 128 -16.65 12.71 5.81
CA ALA A 128 -15.37 13.33 6.12
C ALA A 128 -15.44 14.85 5.92
N LYS A 129 -14.74 15.61 6.76
CA LYS A 129 -14.75 17.08 6.74
C LYS A 129 -13.35 17.65 6.48
N THR A 130 -13.28 18.63 5.57
CA THR A 130 -12.09 19.49 5.38
C THR A 130 -11.94 20.49 6.54
N ASN A 131 -10.88 21.30 6.50
CA ASN A 131 -10.68 22.40 7.46
C ASN A 131 -11.81 23.43 7.45
N GLU A 132 -12.54 23.56 6.34
CA GLU A 132 -13.69 24.46 6.16
C GLU A 132 -15.03 23.76 6.43
N ASN A 133 -15.01 22.56 7.03
CA ASN A 133 -16.18 21.70 7.25
C ASN A 133 -16.94 21.32 5.96
N GLU A 134 -16.29 21.41 4.81
CA GLU A 134 -16.86 20.88 3.56
C GLU A 134 -16.78 19.35 3.57
N THR A 135 -17.81 18.71 3.03
CA THR A 135 -17.93 17.24 2.92
C THR A 135 -17.85 16.82 1.45
N PRO A 136 -17.65 15.53 1.11
CA PRO A 136 -17.68 15.09 -0.28
C PRO A 136 -18.97 15.50 -1.02
N LEU A 137 -20.11 15.56 -0.32
CA LEU A 137 -21.37 16.04 -0.88
C LEU A 137 -21.32 17.53 -1.28
N HIS A 138 -20.62 18.38 -0.53
CA HIS A 138 -20.42 19.79 -0.91
C HIS A 138 -19.68 19.91 -2.25
N PHE A 139 -18.61 19.11 -2.44
CA PHE A 139 -17.83 19.08 -3.67
C PHE A 139 -18.69 18.58 -4.85
N ALA A 140 -19.47 17.51 -4.65
CA ALA A 140 -20.40 17.02 -5.68
C ALA A 140 -21.45 18.07 -6.09
N CYS A 141 -21.98 18.82 -5.11
CA CYS A 141 -22.90 19.94 -5.35
C CYS A 141 -22.26 21.08 -6.14
N GLN A 142 -21.01 21.46 -5.82
CA GLN A 142 -20.27 22.49 -6.56
C GLN A 142 -20.09 22.12 -8.04
N LYS A 143 -19.96 20.82 -8.35
CA LYS A 143 -19.84 20.30 -9.72
C LYS A 143 -21.18 20.07 -10.41
N ASN A 144 -22.30 20.25 -9.70
CA ASN A 144 -23.65 20.02 -10.22
C ASN A 144 -23.85 18.60 -10.79
N SER A 145 -23.17 17.60 -10.21
CA SER A 145 -23.29 16.21 -10.67
C SER A 145 -24.45 15.51 -9.98
N LYS A 146 -25.64 15.59 -10.58
CA LYS A 146 -26.88 15.01 -10.03
C LYS A 146 -26.74 13.53 -9.71
N GLU A 147 -26.12 12.75 -10.58
CA GLU A 147 -25.93 11.31 -10.38
C GLU A 147 -25.05 11.00 -9.16
N VAL A 148 -23.96 11.73 -8.98
CA VAL A 148 -23.07 11.58 -7.81
C VAL A 148 -23.79 12.01 -6.53
N ILE A 149 -24.54 13.12 -6.58
CA ILE A 149 -25.33 13.61 -5.44
C ILE A 149 -26.34 12.55 -5.01
N GLU A 150 -27.13 12.00 -5.94
CA GLU A 150 -28.10 10.95 -5.66
C GLU A 150 -27.43 9.70 -5.07
N TYR A 151 -26.29 9.29 -5.62
CA TYR A 151 -25.53 8.16 -5.11
C TYR A 151 -25.04 8.40 -3.67
N LEU A 152 -24.40 9.54 -3.38
CA LEU A 152 -23.91 9.85 -2.03
C LEU A 152 -25.05 9.89 -1.01
N ILE A 153 -26.19 10.50 -1.36
CA ILE A 153 -27.39 10.52 -0.50
C ILE A 153 -27.87 9.09 -0.23
N SER A 154 -27.90 8.23 -1.26
CA SER A 154 -28.30 6.82 -1.11
C SER A 154 -27.37 6.03 -0.18
N LYS A 155 -26.13 6.48 0.00
CA LYS A 155 -25.11 5.89 0.88
C LYS A 155 -25.02 6.55 2.26
N GLY A 156 -25.91 7.50 2.57
CA GLY A 156 -26.01 8.11 3.90
C GLY A 156 -25.18 9.39 4.08
N ALA A 157 -24.88 10.10 3.00
CA ALA A 157 -24.29 11.44 3.11
C ALA A 157 -25.26 12.41 3.84
N ASP A 158 -24.74 13.20 4.78
CA ASP A 158 -25.51 14.19 5.53
C ASP A 158 -25.84 15.40 4.64
N VAL A 159 -27.08 15.46 4.18
CA VAL A 159 -27.61 16.57 3.37
C VAL A 159 -27.70 17.90 4.13
N ASN A 160 -27.61 17.89 5.46
CA ASN A 160 -27.67 19.07 6.31
C ASN A 160 -26.29 19.51 6.83
N ALA A 161 -25.20 18.92 6.31
CA ALA A 161 -23.85 19.31 6.67
C ALA A 161 -23.62 20.80 6.38
N LYS A 162 -22.92 21.48 7.29
CA LYS A 162 -22.65 22.93 7.22
C LYS A 162 -21.17 23.20 7.09
N THR A 163 -20.80 24.07 6.17
CA THR A 163 -19.44 24.63 6.06
C THR A 163 -19.18 25.67 7.16
N LYS A 164 -17.92 26.03 7.36
CA LYS A 164 -17.58 27.25 8.10
C LYS A 164 -18.08 28.46 7.30
N GLN A 165 -18.94 29.25 7.93
CA GLN A 165 -19.25 30.58 7.42
C GLN A 165 -18.04 31.46 7.69
N LYS A 166 -17.55 32.17 6.67
CA LYS A 166 -16.59 33.26 6.83
C LYS A 166 -17.28 34.47 7.43
#